data_AF-A0A8X7T3C6-F1
#
_entry.id   AF-A0A8X7T3C6-F1
#
_cell.length_a   1.000
_cell.length_b   1.000
_cell.length_c   1.000
_cell.angle_alpha   90.00
_cell.angle_beta   90.00
_cell.angle_gamma   90.00
#
_symmetry.space_group_name_H-M   'P 1'
#
loop_
_entity.id
_entity.type
_entity.pdbx_description
1 polymer ?
#
loop_
_entity_poly.entity_id
_entity_poly.type
_entity_poly.pdbx_seq_one_letter_code
_entity_poly.pdbx_strand_id
1 'polypeptide(L)'
;MGVLDLFTTAKVPTSVNFASGGRTGSLDTLAQQAATAAAHSLAYFPHPVLDPRVHFLPALHAFPDAVRASFPQWSDFLDPRAYVDFYAHSDPIQSATMICIGFSSWCYFMQQATGNASQVDGLWTFLPVIYATHFAFGSGSIPEPRVLLLWSLYVLWSARLTYNAVRRGMFKKGEEDYRWPLLRASMNRLSWELLTITFIAPIQNILLAITALPVYVLVTLSRPEYTVLQPTRPTSTLVPADIILTLLLLLNLTVQFIADHQQQLYQGFKRGLDINCQNPITIPADKLLLLQGGTSPAGVVINGNKAGQLHPDNVELYHGLTNGDKKRGFVSKGLWAWSRHPNFCCEQQTWWIFYAFTVITFLPPSFLVDLGKNSNLLEKGGMAAVQNAARAASKLATKVVYPSPPTWTYFLNYAAAGALAMNGLFYASTLYSEGVSAGKYPAYASYQKRVGMFHPLDTLLRGLYYRLVASDKTRETVEGETWGELGDASKKVN
;
A
#
# COMPACT_ATOMS: atom_id res chain seq x y z
N MET A 1 -1.31 0.12 -32.45
CA MET A 1 -0.38 -0.92 -31.94
C MET A 1 -0.40 -0.85 -30.43
N GLY A 2 -1.02 -1.83 -29.79
CA GLY A 2 -1.28 -1.79 -28.36
C GLY A 2 -0.04 -2.17 -27.55
N VAL A 3 0.03 -1.72 -26.29
CA VAL A 3 1.10 -2.04 -25.33
C VAL A 3 1.30 -3.55 -25.12
N LEU A 4 0.31 -4.37 -25.49
CA LEU A 4 0.37 -5.84 -25.47
C LEU A 4 1.11 -6.47 -26.67
N ASP A 5 1.20 -5.80 -27.82
CA ASP A 5 1.85 -6.36 -29.03
C ASP A 5 3.39 -6.36 -28.93
N LEU A 6 3.97 -5.63 -27.98
CA LEU A 6 5.42 -5.61 -27.71
C LEU A 6 5.92 -6.89 -27.00
N PHE A 7 5.02 -7.74 -26.50
CA PHE A 7 5.39 -8.93 -25.71
C PHE A 7 5.22 -10.26 -26.45
N THR A 8 4.65 -10.28 -27.66
CA THR A 8 4.15 -11.52 -28.29
C THR A 8 4.91 -12.00 -29.52
N THR A 9 5.92 -11.27 -30.04
CA THR A 9 6.53 -11.59 -31.35
C THR A 9 7.96 -12.15 -31.32
N ALA A 10 8.56 -12.36 -30.16
CA ALA A 10 9.80 -13.15 -30.10
C ALA A 10 9.44 -14.64 -29.98
N LYS A 11 9.74 -15.44 -31.01
CA LYS A 11 9.77 -16.91 -30.91
C LYS A 11 10.62 -17.28 -29.70
N VAL A 12 9.97 -17.67 -28.60
CA VAL A 12 10.60 -18.20 -27.39
C VAL A 12 11.31 -19.49 -27.79
N PRO A 13 12.65 -19.58 -27.68
CA PRO A 13 13.33 -20.86 -27.81
C PRO A 13 12.84 -21.76 -26.68
N THR A 14 12.52 -23.01 -27.03
CA THR A 14 12.07 -24.09 -26.14
C THR A 14 12.76 -24.06 -24.76
N SER A 15 11.96 -23.80 -23.74
CA SER A 15 12.15 -24.14 -22.32
C SER A 15 13.59 -24.39 -21.85
N VAL A 16 14.23 -23.37 -21.29
CA VAL A 16 15.31 -23.59 -20.33
C VAL A 16 14.65 -24.17 -19.07
N ASN A 17 15.04 -25.38 -18.71
CA ASN A 17 14.46 -26.10 -17.58
C ASN A 17 15.00 -25.47 -16.29
N PHE A 18 14.26 -24.50 -15.74
CA PHE A 18 14.61 -23.81 -14.49
C PHE A 18 14.22 -24.62 -13.23
N ALA A 19 13.68 -25.83 -13.41
CA ALA A 19 13.39 -26.77 -12.35
C ALA A 19 14.63 -27.60 -12.00
N SER A 20 15.62 -26.99 -11.36
CA SER A 20 16.55 -27.77 -10.54
C SER A 20 17.00 -26.93 -9.35
N GLY A 21 16.30 -27.08 -8.24
CA GLY A 21 16.82 -26.69 -6.95
C GLY A 21 18.22 -27.31 -6.74
N GLY A 22 19.14 -26.48 -6.25
CA GLY A 22 20.22 -26.94 -5.38
C GLY A 22 21.28 -27.89 -5.95
N ARG A 23 21.66 -27.81 -7.23
CA ARG A 23 22.98 -28.33 -7.63
C ARG A 23 23.96 -27.19 -7.82
N THR A 24 25.00 -27.16 -6.99
CA THR A 24 26.19 -26.35 -7.19
C THR A 24 26.77 -26.67 -8.57
N GLY A 25 26.40 -25.88 -9.57
CA GLY A 25 27.06 -25.91 -10.86
C GLY A 25 28.52 -25.52 -10.70
N SER A 26 29.41 -26.00 -11.57
CA SER A 26 30.76 -25.42 -11.66
C SER A 26 30.62 -23.91 -11.93
N LEU A 27 31.59 -23.10 -11.49
CA LEU A 27 31.61 -21.66 -11.76
C LEU A 27 31.37 -21.35 -13.25
N ASP A 28 31.84 -22.23 -14.15
CA ASP A 28 31.64 -22.13 -15.59
C ASP A 28 30.16 -22.24 -15.99
N THR A 29 29.40 -23.15 -15.38
CA THR A 29 27.96 -23.31 -15.66
C THR A 29 27.13 -22.15 -15.14
N LEU A 30 27.46 -21.61 -13.95
CA LEU A 30 26.79 -20.42 -13.39
C LEU A 30 27.10 -19.17 -14.22
N ALA A 31 28.35 -19.01 -14.65
CA ALA A 31 28.76 -17.92 -15.54
C ALA A 31 28.06 -18.02 -16.91
N GLN A 32 27.87 -19.22 -17.44
CA GLN A 32 27.17 -19.44 -18.70
C GLN A 32 25.66 -19.13 -18.59
N GLN A 33 25.00 -19.54 -17.49
CA GLN A 33 23.60 -19.18 -17.21
C GLN A 33 23.42 -17.67 -17.06
N ALA A 34 24.31 -17.01 -16.30
CA ALA A 34 24.31 -15.57 -16.14
C ALA A 34 24.53 -14.84 -17.48
N ALA A 35 25.45 -15.33 -18.32
CA ALA A 35 25.71 -14.79 -19.65
C ALA A 35 24.50 -14.92 -20.59
N THR A 36 23.79 -16.06 -20.57
CA THR A 36 22.55 -16.24 -21.35
C THR A 36 21.43 -15.32 -20.89
N ALA A 37 21.22 -15.19 -19.57
CA ALA A 37 20.24 -14.26 -19.02
C ALA A 37 20.56 -12.79 -19.36
N ALA A 38 21.84 -12.42 -19.26
CA ALA A 38 22.34 -11.09 -19.61
C ALA A 38 22.15 -10.75 -21.09
N ALA A 39 22.44 -11.70 -21.99
CA ALA A 39 22.41 -11.49 -23.44
C ALA A 39 21.02 -11.14 -24.00
N HIS A 40 19.95 -11.61 -23.35
CA HIS A 40 18.57 -11.37 -23.77
C HIS A 40 17.93 -10.16 -23.07
N SER A 41 18.41 -9.81 -21.88
CA SER A 41 17.71 -8.89 -20.98
C SER A 41 18.32 -7.49 -20.91
N LEU A 42 19.65 -7.38 -20.94
CA LEU A 42 20.34 -6.09 -20.70
C LEU A 42 20.08 -5.02 -21.76
N ALA A 43 19.59 -5.42 -22.94
CA ALA A 43 19.11 -4.48 -23.96
C ALA A 43 17.82 -3.75 -23.55
N TYR A 44 17.07 -4.29 -22.59
CA TYR A 44 15.76 -3.78 -22.17
C TYR A 44 15.74 -3.39 -20.70
N PHE A 45 16.36 -4.17 -19.81
CA PHE A 45 16.32 -3.92 -18.37
C PHE A 45 17.71 -3.65 -17.78
N PRO A 46 17.79 -2.86 -16.69
CA PRO A 46 19.04 -2.62 -15.96
C PRO A 46 19.69 -3.87 -15.40
N HIS A 47 18.90 -4.91 -15.18
CA HIS A 47 19.34 -6.16 -14.60
C HIS A 47 18.38 -7.30 -14.99
N PRO A 48 18.85 -8.54 -15.24
CA PRO A 48 17.99 -9.64 -15.67
C PRO A 48 16.85 -9.98 -14.70
N VAL A 49 17.05 -9.80 -13.40
CA VAL A 49 16.00 -10.02 -12.36
C VAL A 49 14.79 -9.08 -12.53
N LEU A 50 14.95 -7.92 -13.19
CA LEU A 50 13.86 -7.00 -13.48
C LEU A 50 13.07 -7.37 -14.73
N ASP A 51 13.61 -8.23 -15.58
CA ASP A 51 12.90 -8.72 -16.76
C ASP A 51 12.00 -9.90 -16.37
N PRO A 52 10.67 -9.75 -16.46
CA PRO A 52 9.77 -10.81 -16.04
C PRO A 52 9.94 -12.10 -16.85
N ARG A 53 10.52 -12.03 -18.06
CA ARG A 53 10.70 -13.19 -18.94
C ARG A 53 11.91 -14.06 -18.55
N VAL A 54 12.83 -13.51 -17.76
CA VAL A 54 14.06 -14.22 -17.37
C VAL A 54 13.83 -15.09 -16.14
N HIS A 55 13.11 -14.57 -15.15
CA HIS A 55 12.94 -15.25 -13.86
C HIS A 55 11.48 -15.43 -13.46
N PHE A 56 10.75 -14.32 -13.32
CA PHE A 56 9.42 -14.30 -12.73
C PHE A 56 8.36 -15.15 -13.46
N LEU A 57 8.18 -14.95 -14.76
CA LEU A 57 7.21 -15.72 -15.57
C LEU A 57 7.63 -17.18 -15.73
N PRO A 58 8.90 -17.52 -16.02
CA PRO A 58 9.35 -18.91 -15.98
C PRO A 58 9.07 -19.60 -14.63
N ALA A 59 9.34 -18.92 -13.51
CA ALA A 59 9.07 -19.47 -12.18
C ALA A 59 7.57 -19.73 -11.95
N LEU A 60 6.69 -18.81 -12.37
CA LEU A 60 5.24 -19.02 -12.32
C LEU A 60 4.77 -20.15 -13.26
N HIS A 61 5.28 -20.22 -14.49
CA HIS A 61 4.91 -21.27 -15.44
C HIS A 61 5.35 -22.66 -14.97
N ALA A 62 6.46 -22.76 -14.25
CA ALA A 62 6.95 -24.02 -13.67
C ALA A 62 6.18 -24.44 -12.39
N PHE A 63 5.24 -23.64 -11.87
CA PHE A 63 4.48 -23.97 -10.66
C PHE A 63 3.77 -25.33 -10.72
N PRO A 64 3.03 -25.70 -11.79
CA PRO A 64 2.38 -27.00 -11.85
C PRO A 64 3.36 -28.17 -11.87
N ASP A 65 4.54 -27.98 -12.49
CA ASP A 65 5.60 -29.00 -12.51
C ASP A 65 6.22 -29.17 -11.13
N ALA A 66 6.49 -28.07 -10.42
CA ALA A 66 7.00 -28.08 -9.06
C ALA A 66 6.02 -28.77 -8.09
N VAL A 67 4.72 -28.50 -8.22
CA VAL A 67 3.68 -29.19 -7.43
C VAL A 67 3.64 -30.68 -7.75
N ARG A 68 3.68 -31.07 -9.03
CA ARG A 68 3.71 -32.50 -9.41
C ARG A 68 4.98 -33.22 -8.94
N ALA A 69 6.10 -32.51 -8.82
CA ALA A 69 7.36 -33.07 -8.32
C ALA A 69 7.31 -33.33 -6.81
N SER A 70 6.80 -32.39 -6.01
CA SER A 70 6.73 -32.53 -4.55
C SER A 70 5.48 -33.29 -4.05
N PHE A 71 4.41 -33.34 -4.86
CA PHE A 71 3.14 -34.01 -4.53
C PHE A 71 2.71 -34.97 -5.66
N PRO A 72 3.47 -36.05 -5.92
CA PRO A 72 3.16 -36.98 -7.01
C PRO A 72 1.84 -37.75 -6.79
N GLN A 73 1.39 -37.91 -5.56
CA GLN A 73 0.15 -38.60 -5.18
C GLN A 73 -0.72 -37.73 -4.26
N TRP A 74 -2.03 -37.99 -4.26
CA TRP A 74 -2.97 -37.26 -3.40
C TRP A 74 -2.66 -37.39 -1.89
N SER A 75 -2.08 -38.51 -1.47
CA SER A 75 -1.66 -38.72 -0.08
C SER A 75 -0.56 -37.75 0.37
N ASP A 76 0.26 -37.25 -0.55
CA ASP A 76 1.39 -36.37 -0.23
C ASP A 76 0.91 -34.99 0.24
N PHE A 77 -0.28 -34.56 -0.17
CA PHE A 77 -0.93 -33.35 0.36
C PHE A 77 -1.31 -33.48 1.84
N LEU A 78 -1.27 -34.68 2.41
CA LEU A 78 -1.47 -34.92 3.84
C LEU A 78 -0.13 -35.08 4.59
N ASP A 79 1.01 -35.12 3.90
CA ASP A 79 2.33 -35.25 4.51
C ASP A 79 3.00 -33.87 4.67
N PRO A 80 3.20 -33.37 5.90
CA PRO A 80 3.90 -32.12 6.15
C PRO A 80 5.30 -32.05 5.53
N ARG A 81 5.97 -33.18 5.34
CA ARG A 81 7.31 -33.24 4.75
C ARG A 81 7.32 -32.86 3.27
N ALA A 82 6.26 -33.19 2.53
CA ALA A 82 6.12 -32.79 1.13
C ALA A 82 6.04 -31.26 0.99
N TYR A 83 5.39 -30.58 1.95
CA TYR A 83 5.36 -29.12 2.01
C TYR A 83 6.73 -28.51 2.34
N VAL A 84 7.47 -29.11 3.28
CA VAL A 84 8.85 -28.68 3.59
C VAL A 84 9.76 -28.85 2.37
N ASP A 85 9.65 -29.99 1.68
CA ASP A 85 10.38 -30.27 0.46
C ASP A 85 10.05 -29.26 -0.65
N PHE A 86 8.76 -29.04 -0.92
CA PHE A 86 8.31 -28.03 -1.87
C PHE A 86 8.87 -26.66 -1.51
N TYR A 87 8.77 -26.25 -0.25
CA TYR A 87 9.27 -24.95 0.21
C TYR A 87 10.78 -24.79 0.04
N ALA A 88 11.56 -25.86 0.29
CA ALA A 88 13.01 -25.84 0.20
C ALA A 88 13.56 -25.86 -1.24
N HIS A 89 12.82 -26.48 -2.18
CA HIS A 89 13.32 -26.75 -3.54
C HIS A 89 12.59 -25.98 -4.65
N SER A 90 11.45 -25.36 -4.36
CA SER A 90 10.71 -24.53 -5.31
C SER A 90 11.19 -23.08 -5.32
N ASP A 91 10.84 -22.35 -6.37
CA ASP A 91 11.03 -20.90 -6.36
C ASP A 91 10.16 -20.26 -5.26
N PRO A 92 10.64 -19.25 -4.51
CA PRO A 92 9.81 -18.58 -3.50
C PRO A 92 8.48 -18.05 -4.04
N ILE A 93 8.38 -17.69 -5.33
CA ILE A 93 7.10 -17.27 -5.92
C ILE A 93 6.11 -18.42 -6.08
N GLN A 94 6.58 -19.66 -6.23
CA GLN A 94 5.75 -20.86 -6.35
C GLN A 94 5.10 -21.21 -5.01
N SER A 95 5.88 -21.16 -3.92
CA SER A 95 5.35 -21.28 -2.56
C SER A 95 4.43 -20.13 -2.18
N ALA A 96 4.72 -18.88 -2.59
CA ALA A 96 3.78 -17.77 -2.44
C ALA A 96 2.47 -17.99 -3.22
N THR A 97 2.55 -18.58 -4.42
CA THR A 97 1.38 -18.93 -5.24
C THR A 97 0.52 -19.98 -4.52
N MET A 98 1.13 -21.00 -3.94
CA MET A 98 0.41 -22.02 -3.16
C MET A 98 -0.27 -21.43 -1.92
N ILE A 99 0.43 -20.55 -1.19
CA ILE A 99 -0.13 -19.80 -0.04
C ILE A 99 -1.34 -18.97 -0.50
N CYS A 100 -1.21 -18.26 -1.63
CA CYS A 100 -2.27 -17.44 -2.20
C CYS A 100 -3.50 -18.27 -2.58
N ILE A 101 -3.32 -19.44 -3.19
CA ILE A 101 -4.41 -20.37 -3.51
C ILE A 101 -5.09 -20.83 -2.21
N GLY A 102 -4.30 -21.22 -1.19
CA GLY A 102 -4.83 -21.64 0.11
C GLY A 102 -5.70 -20.58 0.78
N PHE A 103 -5.22 -19.34 0.89
CA PHE A 103 -6.02 -18.24 1.46
C PHE A 103 -7.21 -17.85 0.59
N SER A 104 -7.10 -17.94 -0.74
CA SER A 104 -8.23 -17.71 -1.64
C SER A 104 -9.33 -18.74 -1.42
N SER A 105 -8.97 -20.03 -1.37
CA SER A 105 -9.90 -21.11 -1.07
C SER A 105 -10.53 -20.94 0.32
N TRP A 106 -9.73 -20.61 1.33
CA TRP A 106 -10.23 -20.32 2.67
C TRP A 106 -11.26 -19.18 2.68
N CYS A 107 -10.93 -18.04 2.09
CA CYS A 107 -11.85 -16.90 1.99
C CYS A 107 -13.16 -17.29 1.31
N TYR A 108 -13.08 -18.03 0.20
CA TYR A 108 -14.26 -18.52 -0.51
C TYR A 108 -15.14 -19.38 0.38
N PHE A 109 -14.59 -20.47 0.93
CA PHE A 109 -15.37 -21.42 1.74
C PHE A 109 -15.91 -20.78 3.03
N MET A 110 -15.12 -19.92 3.68
CA MET A 110 -15.58 -19.20 4.88
C MET A 110 -16.68 -18.21 4.56
N GLN A 111 -16.63 -17.52 3.42
CA GLN A 111 -17.74 -16.67 2.99
C GLN A 111 -19.00 -17.50 2.72
N GLN A 112 -18.90 -18.66 2.06
CA GLN A 112 -20.05 -19.53 1.83
C GLN A 112 -20.63 -20.06 3.16
N ALA A 113 -19.77 -20.42 4.12
CA ALA A 113 -20.19 -20.95 5.41
C ALA A 113 -20.82 -19.89 6.34
N THR A 114 -20.34 -18.65 6.28
CA THR A 114 -20.73 -17.58 7.23
C THR A 114 -21.65 -16.53 6.63
N GLY A 115 -21.75 -16.44 5.30
CA GLY A 115 -22.41 -15.34 4.58
C GLY A 115 -21.66 -14.00 4.66
N ASN A 116 -20.49 -13.96 5.28
CA ASN A 116 -19.70 -12.75 5.51
C ASN A 116 -18.51 -12.69 4.54
N ALA A 117 -18.49 -11.66 3.68
CA ALA A 117 -17.45 -11.45 2.66
C ALA A 117 -16.17 -10.79 3.21
N SER A 118 -16.21 -10.27 4.43
CA SER A 118 -15.05 -9.64 5.11
C SER A 118 -13.99 -10.62 5.60
N GLN A 119 -14.05 -11.90 5.22
CA GLN A 119 -12.97 -12.85 5.52
C GLN A 119 -11.62 -12.33 5.05
N VAL A 120 -11.59 -11.73 3.84
CA VAL A 120 -10.37 -11.17 3.27
C VAL A 120 -9.98 -9.83 3.91
N ASP A 121 -10.93 -9.06 4.43
CA ASP A 121 -10.69 -7.72 5.01
C ASP A 121 -9.72 -7.79 6.20
N GLY A 122 -9.83 -8.81 7.06
CA GLY A 122 -8.87 -9.03 8.14
C GLY A 122 -7.48 -9.42 7.64
N LEU A 123 -7.41 -10.20 6.55
CA LEU A 123 -6.15 -10.67 5.95
C LEU A 123 -5.32 -9.52 5.37
N TRP A 124 -5.94 -8.41 4.97
CA TRP A 124 -5.24 -7.20 4.51
C TRP A 124 -4.20 -6.68 5.50
N THR A 125 -4.42 -6.90 6.80
CA THR A 125 -3.52 -6.42 7.85
C THR A 125 -2.27 -7.28 8.01
N PHE A 126 -2.30 -8.54 7.55
CA PHE A 126 -1.26 -9.55 7.84
C PHE A 126 -0.60 -10.12 6.58
N LEU A 127 -1.36 -10.39 5.51
CA LEU A 127 -0.82 -11.11 4.36
C LEU A 127 0.37 -10.40 3.69
N PRO A 128 0.39 -9.06 3.51
CA PRO A 128 1.54 -8.41 2.89
C PRO A 128 2.84 -8.62 3.68
N VAL A 129 2.78 -8.57 5.03
CA VAL A 129 3.96 -8.86 5.87
C VAL A 129 4.27 -10.35 5.91
N ILE A 130 3.28 -11.25 5.83
CA ILE A 130 3.51 -12.70 5.72
C ILE A 130 4.25 -13.01 4.42
N TYR A 131 3.82 -12.46 3.28
CA TYR A 131 4.53 -12.65 2.00
C TYR A 131 5.93 -12.01 2.00
N ALA A 132 6.07 -10.80 2.58
CA ALA A 132 7.38 -10.19 2.74
C ALA A 132 8.31 -11.05 3.62
N THR A 133 7.80 -11.64 4.70
CA THR A 133 8.55 -12.54 5.58
C THR A 133 8.93 -13.83 4.87
N HIS A 134 7.96 -14.43 4.16
CA HIS A 134 8.15 -15.60 3.31
C HIS A 134 9.30 -15.41 2.33
N PHE A 135 9.32 -14.30 1.59
CA PHE A 135 10.40 -14.02 0.66
C PHE A 135 11.73 -13.72 1.36
N ALA A 136 11.72 -12.87 2.40
CA ALA A 136 12.95 -12.45 3.06
C ALA A 136 13.69 -13.61 3.75
N PHE A 137 12.96 -14.49 4.43
CA PHE A 137 13.53 -15.53 5.29
C PHE A 137 13.39 -16.96 4.72
N GLY A 138 12.74 -17.13 3.57
CA GLY A 138 12.43 -18.45 3.02
C GLY A 138 13.67 -19.31 2.69
N SER A 139 14.82 -18.68 2.45
CA SER A 139 16.10 -19.39 2.24
C SER A 139 16.71 -19.97 3.52
N GLY A 140 16.14 -19.67 4.70
CA GLY A 140 16.70 -20.03 6.00
C GLY A 140 17.95 -19.22 6.41
N SER A 141 18.42 -18.31 5.54
CA SER A 141 19.57 -17.44 5.82
C SER A 141 19.11 -16.09 6.38
N ILE A 142 20.01 -15.40 7.09
CA ILE A 142 19.76 -14.02 7.52
C ILE A 142 19.66 -13.14 6.27
N PRO A 143 18.58 -12.36 6.09
CA PRO A 143 18.43 -11.49 4.93
C PRO A 143 19.50 -10.41 4.87
N GLU A 144 19.88 -10.00 3.66
CA GLU A 144 20.81 -8.89 3.47
C GLU A 144 20.25 -7.57 4.04
N PRO A 145 21.10 -6.61 4.48
CA PRO A 145 20.67 -5.41 5.19
C PRO A 145 19.53 -4.62 4.55
N ARG A 146 19.53 -4.42 3.22
CA ARG A 146 18.41 -3.71 2.55
C ARG A 146 17.11 -4.51 2.57
N VAL A 147 17.17 -5.83 2.42
CA VAL A 147 16.01 -6.73 2.49
C VAL A 147 15.45 -6.73 3.91
N LEU A 148 16.33 -6.84 4.92
CA LEU A 148 15.94 -6.80 6.33
C LEU A 148 15.32 -5.45 6.72
N LEU A 149 15.88 -4.34 6.22
CA LEU A 149 15.32 -3.01 6.40
C LEU A 149 13.91 -2.93 5.80
N LEU A 150 13.75 -3.29 4.53
CA LEU A 150 12.45 -3.25 3.84
C LEU A 150 11.42 -4.13 4.57
N TRP A 151 11.80 -5.35 4.95
CA TRP A 151 10.93 -6.23 5.74
C TRP A 151 10.52 -5.59 7.08
N SER A 152 11.45 -4.96 7.80
CA SER A 152 11.15 -4.27 9.07
C SER A 152 10.14 -3.13 8.86
N LEU A 153 10.21 -2.44 7.72
CA LEU A 153 9.24 -1.42 7.33
C LEU A 153 7.86 -2.00 7.01
N TYR A 154 7.78 -3.20 6.40
CA TYR A 154 6.52 -3.95 6.27
C TYR A 154 5.92 -4.30 7.63
N VAL A 155 6.74 -4.75 8.59
CA VAL A 155 6.29 -5.05 9.96
C VAL A 155 5.73 -3.80 10.62
N LEU A 156 6.42 -2.65 10.53
CA LEU A 156 5.92 -1.38 11.08
C LEU A 156 4.60 -0.94 10.43
N TRP A 157 4.49 -1.04 9.11
CA TRP A 157 3.27 -0.74 8.38
C TRP A 157 2.11 -1.64 8.83
N SER A 158 2.35 -2.95 8.93
CA SER A 158 1.35 -3.95 9.35
C SER A 158 0.94 -3.75 10.81
N ALA A 159 1.89 -3.46 11.71
CA ALA A 159 1.59 -3.18 13.11
C ALA A 159 0.65 -1.96 13.25
N ARG A 160 0.94 -0.87 12.51
CA ARG A 160 0.09 0.33 12.48
C ARG A 160 -1.31 0.01 11.95
N LEU A 161 -1.41 -0.71 10.83
CA LEU A 161 -2.69 -1.05 10.22
C LEU A 161 -3.50 -1.99 11.11
N THR A 162 -2.85 -3.00 11.68
CA THR A 162 -3.45 -3.97 12.62
C THR A 162 -3.97 -3.26 13.86
N TYR A 163 -3.20 -2.35 14.46
CA TYR A 163 -3.66 -1.52 15.56
C TYR A 163 -4.94 -0.75 15.21
N ASN A 164 -4.99 -0.14 14.01
CA ASN A 164 -6.18 0.57 13.53
C ASN A 164 -7.37 -0.38 13.28
N ALA A 165 -7.14 -1.59 12.78
CA ALA A 165 -8.19 -2.59 12.58
C ALA A 165 -8.77 -3.10 13.91
N VAL A 166 -7.91 -3.42 14.88
CA VAL A 166 -8.31 -3.88 16.21
C VAL A 166 -9.13 -2.82 16.94
N ARG A 167 -8.65 -1.57 17.00
CA ARG A 167 -9.36 -0.49 17.71
C ARG A 167 -10.73 -0.18 17.09
N ARG A 168 -10.90 -0.42 15.79
CA ARG A 168 -12.18 -0.27 15.08
C ARG A 168 -13.12 -1.47 15.25
N GLY A 169 -12.65 -2.55 15.88
CA GLY A 169 -13.44 -3.76 16.08
C GLY A 169 -13.56 -4.65 14.85
N MET A 170 -12.67 -4.51 13.86
CA MET A 170 -12.71 -5.27 12.59
C MET A 170 -12.69 -6.79 12.80
N PHE A 171 -12.07 -7.26 13.89
CA PHE A 171 -11.97 -8.68 14.22
C PHE A 171 -13.07 -9.19 15.16
N LYS A 172 -14.10 -8.38 15.46
CA LYS A 172 -15.23 -8.85 16.26
C LYS A 172 -16.01 -9.90 15.48
N LYS A 173 -16.45 -10.95 16.16
CA LYS A 173 -17.21 -12.04 15.53
C LYS A 173 -18.48 -11.49 14.87
N GLY A 174 -18.64 -11.77 13.57
CA GLY A 174 -19.80 -11.34 12.79
C GLY A 174 -19.70 -9.93 12.20
N GLU A 175 -18.64 -9.18 12.49
CA GLU A 175 -18.41 -7.88 11.85
C GLU A 175 -18.17 -8.06 10.34
N GLU A 176 -18.89 -7.30 9.52
CA GLU A 176 -18.74 -7.26 8.07
C GLU A 176 -18.62 -5.79 7.64
N ASP A 177 -17.68 -5.50 6.73
CA ASP A 177 -17.53 -4.17 6.15
C ASP A 177 -18.85 -3.77 5.47
N TYR A 178 -19.35 -2.58 5.85
CA TYR A 178 -20.65 -2.08 5.43
C TYR A 178 -20.84 -2.02 3.90
N ARG A 179 -19.74 -2.00 3.11
CA ARG A 179 -19.79 -2.00 1.65
C ARG A 179 -20.31 -3.33 1.11
N TRP A 180 -20.03 -4.46 1.75
CA TRP A 180 -20.44 -5.77 1.25
C TRP A 180 -21.96 -5.98 1.27
N PRO A 181 -22.71 -5.70 2.35
CA PRO A 181 -24.17 -5.79 2.32
C PRO A 181 -24.81 -4.85 1.29
N LEU A 182 -24.30 -3.62 1.15
CA LEU A 182 -24.79 -2.66 0.16
C LEU A 182 -24.58 -3.15 -1.27
N LEU A 183 -23.38 -3.68 -1.55
CA LEU A 183 -23.05 -4.22 -2.87
C LEU A 183 -23.87 -5.49 -3.17
N ARG A 184 -23.99 -6.40 -2.20
CA ARG A 184 -24.77 -7.64 -2.31
C ARG A 184 -26.24 -7.35 -2.59
N ALA A 185 -26.83 -6.36 -1.93
CA ALA A 185 -28.22 -5.96 -2.16
C ALA A 185 -28.48 -5.41 -3.57
N SER A 186 -27.43 -4.92 -4.26
CA SER A 186 -27.51 -4.41 -5.63
C SER A 186 -27.34 -5.48 -6.72
N MET A 187 -27.10 -6.74 -6.35
CA MET A 187 -26.73 -7.81 -7.27
C MET A 187 -27.63 -9.04 -7.12
N ASN A 188 -27.82 -9.78 -8.22
CA ASN A 188 -28.43 -11.11 -8.14
C ASN A 188 -27.41 -12.15 -7.64
N ARG A 189 -27.90 -13.35 -7.31
CA ARG A 189 -27.07 -14.44 -6.76
C ARG A 189 -25.91 -14.85 -7.68
N LEU A 190 -26.13 -14.91 -8.99
CA LEU A 190 -25.09 -15.30 -9.94
C LEU A 190 -24.00 -14.24 -10.02
N SER A 191 -24.37 -12.96 -10.12
CA SER A 191 -23.41 -11.85 -10.13
C SER A 191 -22.61 -11.78 -8.84
N TRP A 192 -23.25 -12.02 -7.69
CA TRP A 192 -22.57 -12.09 -6.39
C TRP A 192 -21.59 -13.27 -6.32
N GLU A 193 -21.98 -14.44 -6.81
CA GLU A 193 -21.12 -15.62 -6.83
C GLU A 193 -19.94 -15.43 -7.79
N LEU A 194 -20.18 -14.88 -8.99
CA LEU A 194 -19.12 -14.51 -9.94
C LEU A 194 -18.14 -13.51 -9.33
N LEU A 195 -18.63 -12.46 -8.67
CA LEU A 195 -17.80 -11.51 -7.94
C LEU A 195 -16.98 -12.21 -6.84
N THR A 196 -17.57 -13.20 -6.17
CA THR A 196 -16.91 -13.93 -5.10
C THR A 196 -15.77 -14.82 -5.62
N ILE A 197 -16.03 -15.65 -6.63
CA ILE A 197 -15.05 -16.60 -7.18
C ILE A 197 -13.98 -15.93 -8.06
N THR A 198 -14.18 -14.68 -8.46
CA THR A 198 -13.19 -13.93 -9.27
C THR A 198 -12.49 -12.85 -8.48
N PHE A 199 -13.23 -12.02 -7.74
CA PHE A 199 -12.67 -10.84 -7.10
C PHE A 199 -12.43 -11.00 -5.60
N ILE A 200 -13.49 -11.28 -4.83
CA ILE A 200 -13.43 -11.25 -3.36
C ILE A 200 -12.43 -12.26 -2.82
N ALA A 201 -12.47 -13.50 -3.32
CA ALA A 201 -11.56 -14.53 -2.87
C ALA A 201 -10.20 -14.49 -3.59
N PRO A 202 -10.08 -14.56 -4.93
CA PRO A 202 -8.79 -14.70 -5.58
C PRO A 202 -8.07 -13.36 -5.79
N ILE A 203 -8.69 -12.38 -6.48
CA ILE A 203 -7.99 -11.13 -6.83
C ILE A 203 -7.53 -10.38 -5.59
N GLN A 204 -8.34 -10.30 -4.52
CA GLN A 204 -7.92 -9.67 -3.27
C GLN A 204 -6.66 -10.35 -2.69
N ASN A 205 -6.60 -11.69 -2.66
CA ASN A 205 -5.42 -12.41 -2.19
C ASN A 205 -4.20 -12.25 -3.12
N ILE A 206 -4.42 -12.21 -4.45
CA ILE A 206 -3.37 -11.92 -5.42
C ILE A 206 -2.81 -10.51 -5.20
N LEU A 207 -3.68 -9.51 -4.99
CA LEU A 207 -3.28 -8.13 -4.67
C LEU A 207 -2.37 -8.09 -3.44
N LEU A 208 -2.74 -8.82 -2.39
CA LEU A 208 -1.94 -8.93 -1.16
C LEU A 208 -0.58 -9.58 -1.42
N ALA A 209 -0.51 -10.63 -2.24
CA ALA A 209 0.75 -11.28 -2.61
C ALA A 209 1.67 -10.37 -3.42
N ILE A 210 1.14 -9.71 -4.45
CA ILE A 210 1.97 -8.89 -5.36
C ILE A 210 2.50 -7.62 -4.69
N THR A 211 1.95 -7.19 -3.56
CA THR A 211 2.53 -6.08 -2.79
C THR A 211 3.98 -6.39 -2.37
N ALA A 212 4.29 -7.65 -2.06
CA ALA A 212 5.62 -8.08 -1.60
C ALA A 212 6.63 -8.35 -2.72
N LEU A 213 6.29 -8.10 -4.00
CA LEU A 213 7.21 -8.27 -5.13
C LEU A 213 8.53 -7.49 -5.02
N PRO A 214 8.59 -6.27 -4.42
CA PRO A 214 9.86 -5.61 -4.17
C PRO A 214 10.80 -6.45 -3.30
N VAL A 215 10.28 -7.17 -2.30
CA VAL A 215 11.09 -8.07 -1.45
C VAL A 215 11.57 -9.28 -2.26
N TYR A 216 10.68 -9.87 -3.06
CA TYR A 216 11.02 -10.98 -3.95
C TYR A 216 12.14 -10.62 -4.93
N VAL A 217 12.07 -9.45 -5.58
CA VAL A 217 13.13 -8.98 -6.49
C VAL A 217 14.46 -8.84 -5.78
N LEU A 218 14.48 -8.23 -4.59
CA LEU A 218 15.72 -7.99 -3.87
C LEU A 218 16.36 -9.28 -3.34
N VAL A 219 15.57 -10.25 -2.85
CA VAL A 219 16.12 -11.54 -2.39
C VAL A 219 16.59 -12.41 -3.56
N THR A 220 15.98 -12.26 -4.74
CA THR A 220 16.40 -12.98 -5.96
C THR A 220 17.84 -12.64 -6.34
N LEU A 221 18.34 -11.44 -6.04
CA LEU A 221 19.73 -11.05 -6.32
C LEU A 221 20.77 -11.90 -5.57
N SER A 222 20.39 -12.48 -4.43
CA SER A 222 21.26 -13.35 -3.64
C SER A 222 21.33 -14.79 -4.20
N ARG A 223 20.55 -15.14 -5.23
CA ARG A 223 20.63 -16.47 -5.87
C ARG A 223 21.97 -16.65 -6.58
N PRO A 224 22.59 -17.84 -6.52
CA PRO A 224 23.89 -18.10 -7.15
C PRO A 224 23.97 -17.65 -8.62
N GLU A 225 22.90 -17.87 -9.38
CA GLU A 225 22.73 -17.48 -10.78
C GLU A 225 22.91 -15.96 -11.04
N TYR A 226 22.58 -15.11 -10.07
CA TYR A 226 22.62 -13.66 -10.17
C TYR A 226 23.72 -13.03 -9.32
N THR A 227 24.36 -13.78 -8.41
CA THR A 227 25.46 -13.26 -7.57
C THR A 227 26.64 -12.70 -8.38
N VAL A 228 26.87 -13.21 -9.59
CA VAL A 228 27.92 -12.70 -10.49
C VAL A 228 27.53 -11.39 -11.22
N LEU A 229 26.24 -11.04 -11.22
CA LEU A 229 25.69 -9.82 -11.80
C LEU A 229 25.25 -8.88 -10.68
N GLN A 230 26.22 -8.21 -10.05
CA GLN A 230 25.88 -7.29 -8.95
C GLN A 230 25.08 -6.07 -9.45
N PRO A 231 24.02 -5.67 -8.74
CA PRO A 231 23.31 -4.45 -9.07
C PRO A 231 24.18 -3.22 -8.81
N THR A 232 23.78 -2.06 -9.33
CA THR A 232 24.51 -0.80 -9.11
C THR A 232 24.74 -0.49 -7.62
N ARG A 233 23.73 -0.76 -6.79
CA ARG A 233 23.82 -0.63 -5.34
C ARG A 233 23.49 -1.98 -4.71
N PRO A 234 24.49 -2.78 -4.29
CA PRO A 234 24.26 -4.07 -3.65
C PRO A 234 23.29 -3.98 -2.47
N THR A 235 22.49 -5.03 -2.27
CA THR A 235 21.56 -5.19 -1.13
C THR A 235 22.28 -5.43 0.19
N SER A 236 23.56 -5.82 0.13
CA SER A 236 24.48 -6.01 1.25
C SER A 236 24.88 -4.70 1.95
N THR A 237 24.67 -3.54 1.30
CA THR A 237 25.10 -2.22 1.79
C THR A 237 23.94 -1.23 1.76
N LEU A 238 23.69 -0.55 2.88
CA LEU A 238 22.75 0.56 2.95
C LEU A 238 23.40 1.85 2.41
N VAL A 239 22.62 2.63 1.67
CA VAL A 239 23.02 3.92 1.11
C VAL A 239 22.12 5.04 1.64
N PRO A 240 22.49 6.33 1.48
CA PRO A 240 21.66 7.44 1.97
C PRO A 240 20.21 7.41 1.45
N ALA A 241 19.98 6.87 0.24
CA ALA A 241 18.64 6.71 -0.30
C ALA A 241 17.76 5.75 0.54
N ASP A 242 18.33 4.69 1.13
CA ASP A 242 17.60 3.78 2.03
C ASP A 242 17.10 4.52 3.28
N ILE A 243 17.93 5.43 3.83
CA ILE A 243 17.57 6.28 4.97
C ILE A 243 16.46 7.25 4.59
N ILE A 244 16.56 7.91 3.43
CA ILE A 244 15.53 8.83 2.95
C ILE A 244 14.20 8.11 2.77
N LEU A 245 14.18 6.95 2.10
CA LEU A 245 12.94 6.17 1.93
C LEU A 245 12.35 5.70 3.26
N THR A 246 13.22 5.32 4.21
CA THR A 246 12.79 4.97 5.58
C THR A 246 12.13 6.15 6.27
N LEU A 247 12.76 7.32 6.27
CA LEU A 247 12.20 8.53 6.90
C LEU A 247 10.90 8.98 6.23
N LEU A 248 10.82 8.88 4.90
CA LEU A 248 9.60 9.15 4.14
C LEU A 248 8.48 8.20 4.57
N LEU A 249 8.76 6.90 4.74
CA LEU A 249 7.75 5.97 5.22
C LEU A 249 7.32 6.28 6.65
N LEU A 250 8.25 6.55 7.56
CA LEU A 250 7.91 6.87 8.96
C LEU A 250 7.04 8.12 9.06
N LEU A 251 7.36 9.16 8.29
CA LEU A 251 6.50 10.35 8.16
C LEU A 251 5.12 9.97 7.60
N ASN A 252 5.10 9.18 6.53
CA ASN A 252 3.86 8.74 5.89
C ASN A 252 2.97 7.90 6.83
N LEU A 253 3.54 7.00 7.63
CA LEU A 253 2.82 6.21 8.64
C LEU A 253 2.33 7.09 9.79
N THR A 254 3.10 8.11 10.17
CA THR A 254 2.70 9.08 11.20
C THR A 254 1.48 9.88 10.75
N VAL A 255 1.48 10.38 9.51
CA VAL A 255 0.33 11.09 8.94
C VAL A 255 -0.90 10.18 8.86
N GLN A 256 -0.73 8.91 8.47
CA GLN A 256 -1.82 7.91 8.50
C GLN A 256 -2.40 7.74 9.89
N PHE A 257 -1.53 7.55 10.90
CA PHE A 257 -1.96 7.36 12.27
C PHE A 257 -2.78 8.55 12.79
N ILE A 258 -2.36 9.78 12.47
CA ILE A 258 -3.09 11.01 12.82
C ILE A 258 -4.43 11.06 12.08
N ALA A 259 -4.45 10.80 10.77
CA ALA A 259 -5.67 10.81 9.96
C ALA A 259 -6.71 9.79 10.47
N ASP A 260 -6.24 8.58 10.76
CA ASP A 260 -7.01 7.49 11.34
C ASP A 260 -7.54 7.89 12.73
N HIS A 261 -6.74 8.53 13.59
CA HIS A 261 -7.20 9.03 14.89
C HIS A 261 -8.25 10.13 14.77
N GLN A 262 -8.07 11.11 13.88
CA GLN A 262 -9.07 12.16 13.61
C GLN A 262 -10.42 11.56 13.15
N GLN A 263 -10.37 10.53 12.29
CA GLN A 263 -11.58 9.82 11.87
C GLN A 263 -12.25 9.08 13.03
N GLN A 264 -11.47 8.40 13.88
CA GLN A 264 -12.03 7.69 15.04
C GLN A 264 -12.69 8.66 16.02
N LEU A 265 -12.01 9.76 16.35
CA LEU A 265 -12.56 10.83 17.20
C LEU A 265 -13.90 11.33 16.66
N TYR A 266 -13.97 11.62 15.35
CA TYR A 266 -15.20 12.05 14.71
C TYR A 266 -16.31 11.00 14.79
N GLN A 267 -16.01 9.74 14.50
CA GLN A 267 -17.01 8.66 14.56
C GLN A 267 -17.50 8.41 15.98
N GLY A 268 -16.62 8.52 16.98
CA GLY A 268 -16.98 8.44 18.39
C GLY A 268 -17.98 9.53 18.74
N PHE A 269 -17.61 10.78 18.51
CA PHE A 269 -18.48 11.94 18.75
C PHE A 269 -19.82 11.83 18.04
N LYS A 270 -19.82 11.46 16.74
CA LYS A 270 -21.04 11.27 15.95
C LYS A 270 -22.00 10.23 16.55
N ARG A 271 -21.46 9.20 17.19
CA ARG A 271 -22.21 8.11 17.83
C ARG A 271 -22.46 8.34 19.34
N GLY A 272 -21.97 9.45 19.89
CA GLY A 272 -21.99 9.73 21.32
C GLY A 272 -21.11 8.81 22.16
N LEU A 273 -20.02 8.33 21.57
CA LEU A 273 -19.01 7.50 22.21
C LEU A 273 -17.71 8.27 22.45
N ASP A 274 -16.93 7.81 23.41
CA ASP A 274 -15.61 8.33 23.75
C ASP A 274 -14.64 8.33 22.57
N ILE A 275 -13.44 8.88 22.79
CA ILE A 275 -12.38 8.99 21.76
C ILE A 275 -11.97 7.63 21.17
N ASN A 276 -12.26 6.52 21.87
CA ASN A 276 -11.95 5.17 21.45
C ASN A 276 -13.15 4.47 20.78
N CYS A 277 -14.32 5.12 20.70
CA CYS A 277 -15.58 4.54 20.23
C CYS A 277 -16.04 3.32 21.03
N GLN A 278 -15.74 3.26 22.33
CA GLN A 278 -16.04 2.09 23.17
C GLN A 278 -17.15 2.35 24.17
N ASN A 279 -17.08 3.48 24.87
CA ASN A 279 -18.01 3.82 25.95
C ASN A 279 -18.79 5.08 25.61
N PRO A 280 -20.02 5.27 26.12
CA PRO A 280 -20.71 6.56 26.02
C PRO A 280 -19.84 7.69 26.57
N ILE A 281 -19.91 8.88 25.94
CA ILE A 281 -19.22 10.07 26.45
C ILE A 281 -19.77 10.37 27.85
N THR A 282 -18.89 10.37 28.84
CA THR A 282 -19.19 10.77 30.22
C THR A 282 -18.23 11.87 30.63
N ILE A 283 -18.75 12.91 31.28
CA ILE A 283 -17.92 13.94 31.91
C ILE A 283 -17.98 13.70 33.42
N PRO A 284 -16.84 13.49 34.09
CA PRO A 284 -16.79 13.32 35.54
C PRO A 284 -17.50 14.48 36.27
N ALA A 285 -18.29 14.16 37.29
CA ALA A 285 -19.15 15.13 37.99
C ALA A 285 -18.36 16.29 38.62
N ASP A 286 -17.13 16.04 39.05
CA ASP A 286 -16.15 17.01 39.56
C ASP A 286 -15.70 18.02 38.50
N LYS A 287 -15.69 17.63 37.21
CA LYS A 287 -15.40 18.53 36.09
C LYS A 287 -16.64 19.28 35.59
N LEU A 288 -17.85 18.81 35.94
CA LEU A 288 -19.12 19.48 35.62
C LEU A 288 -19.26 20.82 36.35
N LEU A 289 -18.71 20.94 37.57
CA LEU A 289 -18.71 22.16 38.37
C LEU A 289 -17.77 23.25 37.81
N LEU A 290 -16.72 22.86 37.08
CA LEU A 290 -15.82 23.77 36.38
C LEU A 290 -16.40 24.27 35.03
N LEU A 291 -17.53 23.71 34.58
CA LEU A 291 -18.15 23.96 33.27
C LEU A 291 -19.26 25.02 33.30
N GLN A 292 -19.50 25.68 34.45
CA GLN A 292 -20.31 26.90 34.50
C GLN A 292 -19.50 28.08 33.94
N GLY A 293 -19.34 28.14 32.62
CA GLY A 293 -18.78 29.28 31.89
C GLY A 293 -17.36 29.13 31.32
N GLY A 294 -16.77 27.94 31.30
CA GLY A 294 -15.40 27.71 30.79
C GLY A 294 -15.20 26.38 30.06
N THR A 295 -14.14 26.30 29.24
CA THR A 295 -13.69 25.07 28.57
C THR A 295 -13.05 24.10 29.57
N SER A 296 -13.46 22.83 29.58
CA SER A 296 -12.77 21.82 30.39
C SER A 296 -11.35 21.55 29.87
N PRO A 297 -10.42 21.05 30.71
CA PRO A 297 -9.09 20.60 30.26
C PRO A 297 -9.12 19.50 29.19
N ALA A 298 -10.28 18.85 29.01
CA ALA A 298 -10.52 17.83 27.99
C ALA A 298 -11.09 18.40 26.67
N GLY A 299 -11.28 19.72 26.57
CA GLY A 299 -11.79 20.36 25.35
C GLY A 299 -13.29 20.16 25.12
N VAL A 300 -14.07 19.95 26.18
CA VAL A 300 -15.52 19.73 26.14
C VAL A 300 -16.29 20.92 26.74
N VAL A 301 -17.37 21.36 26.08
CA VAL A 301 -18.30 22.43 26.52
C VAL A 301 -19.74 21.89 26.53
N ILE A 302 -20.51 22.17 27.59
CA ILE A 302 -21.89 21.68 27.80
C ILE A 302 -22.86 22.86 27.94
N ASN A 303 -24.08 22.75 27.41
CA ASN A 303 -25.19 23.68 27.72
C ASN A 303 -26.04 23.18 28.91
N GLY A 304 -25.97 23.88 30.05
CA GLY A 304 -27.00 23.83 31.11
C GLY A 304 -26.90 22.74 32.19
N ASN A 305 -27.55 23.01 33.34
CA ASN A 305 -27.50 22.28 34.62
C ASN A 305 -28.27 20.94 34.65
N LYS A 306 -28.01 19.98 33.74
CA LYS A 306 -28.56 18.63 33.90
C LYS A 306 -27.45 17.59 34.03
N ALA A 307 -27.10 17.34 35.30
CA ALA A 307 -26.27 16.22 35.71
C ALA A 307 -27.01 14.89 35.46
N GLY A 308 -26.37 14.01 34.68
CA GLY A 308 -26.92 12.75 34.19
C GLY A 308 -26.39 12.54 32.77
N GLN A 309 -26.01 11.30 32.43
CA GLN A 309 -25.41 10.90 31.14
C GLN A 309 -25.68 11.90 30.02
N LEU A 310 -24.63 12.61 29.58
CA LEU A 310 -24.79 13.62 28.55
C LEU A 310 -25.21 12.92 27.27
N HIS A 311 -26.45 13.16 26.85
CA HIS A 311 -26.83 12.86 25.49
C HIS A 311 -25.87 13.64 24.56
N PRO A 312 -25.35 13.03 23.48
CA PRO A 312 -24.35 13.67 22.61
C PRO A 312 -24.82 14.94 21.90
N ASP A 313 -26.08 15.33 22.06
CA ASP A 313 -26.60 16.61 21.56
C ASP A 313 -26.37 17.77 22.54
N ASN A 314 -26.04 17.47 23.81
CA ASN A 314 -25.75 18.48 24.84
C ASN A 314 -24.28 18.92 24.87
N VAL A 315 -23.44 18.36 23.99
CA VAL A 315 -22.02 18.67 23.87
C VAL A 315 -21.83 19.68 22.73
N GLU A 316 -21.47 20.92 23.06
CA GLU A 316 -21.28 21.98 22.05
C GLU A 316 -19.93 21.87 21.33
N LEU A 317 -18.90 21.44 22.06
CA LEU A 317 -17.54 21.25 21.57
C LEU A 317 -16.98 19.94 22.12
N TYR A 318 -16.38 19.10 21.29
CA TYR A 318 -15.71 17.87 21.69
C TYR A 318 -14.40 17.74 20.91
N HIS A 319 -13.26 18.03 21.57
CA HIS A 319 -11.94 18.01 20.92
C HIS A 319 -11.89 18.84 19.61
N GLY A 320 -12.55 20.00 19.59
CA GLY A 320 -12.62 20.87 18.42
C GLY A 320 -13.72 20.52 17.39
N LEU A 321 -14.50 19.46 17.65
CA LEU A 321 -15.68 19.09 16.85
C LEU A 321 -16.94 19.73 17.44
N THR A 322 -17.84 20.17 16.57
CA THR A 322 -19.09 20.85 16.94
C THR A 322 -20.33 20.04 16.54
N ASN A 323 -21.50 20.40 17.07
CA ASN A 323 -22.77 19.85 16.60
C ASN A 323 -23.02 20.10 15.09
N GLY A 324 -22.47 21.19 14.53
CA GLY A 324 -22.49 21.42 13.08
C GLY A 324 -21.70 20.36 12.31
N ASP A 325 -20.54 19.93 12.80
CA ASP A 325 -19.76 18.82 12.21
C ASP A 325 -20.52 17.48 12.29
N LYS A 326 -21.20 17.23 13.42
CA LYS A 326 -22.06 16.05 13.58
C LYS A 326 -23.20 16.05 12.58
N LYS A 327 -23.90 17.19 12.43
CA LYS A 327 -25.00 17.35 11.47
C LYS A 327 -24.52 17.20 10.02
N ARG A 328 -23.31 17.67 9.71
CA ARG A 328 -22.68 17.50 8.40
C ARG A 328 -22.51 16.02 8.03
N GLY A 329 -22.22 15.18 9.02
CA GLY A 329 -22.21 13.73 8.86
C GLY A 329 -20.89 13.12 8.39
N PHE A 330 -19.87 13.92 8.10
CA PHE A 330 -18.50 13.49 7.80
C PHE A 330 -17.46 14.45 8.41
N VAL A 331 -16.24 13.94 8.60
CA VAL A 331 -15.10 14.77 9.05
C VAL A 331 -14.60 15.63 7.90
N SER A 332 -14.31 16.89 8.19
CA SER A 332 -13.80 17.88 7.23
C SER A 332 -12.65 18.71 7.79
N LYS A 333 -12.38 18.63 9.10
CA LYS A 333 -11.35 19.41 9.80
C LYS A 333 -10.05 18.62 9.93
N GLY A 334 -8.94 19.30 10.24
CA GLY A 334 -7.63 18.68 10.39
C GLY A 334 -7.05 18.23 9.04
N LEU A 335 -6.49 17.02 8.96
CA LEU A 335 -5.95 16.49 7.70
C LEU A 335 -7.04 16.31 6.64
N TRP A 336 -8.28 16.10 7.08
CA TRP A 336 -9.46 15.98 6.22
C TRP A 336 -9.82 17.29 5.52
N ALA A 337 -9.29 18.44 5.96
CA ALA A 337 -9.45 19.71 5.22
C ALA A 337 -8.54 19.78 3.99
N TRP A 338 -7.47 18.99 3.97
CA TRP A 338 -6.44 18.99 2.94
C TRP A 338 -6.58 17.83 1.96
N SER A 339 -7.17 16.73 2.40
CA SER A 339 -7.45 15.55 1.58
C SER A 339 -8.74 14.93 2.07
N ARG A 340 -9.59 14.45 1.18
CA ARG A 340 -10.81 13.75 1.60
C ARG A 340 -10.54 12.35 2.11
N HIS A 341 -9.37 11.78 1.81
CA HIS A 341 -8.92 10.49 2.32
C HIS A 341 -7.41 10.53 2.59
N PRO A 342 -6.96 11.27 3.63
CA PRO A 342 -5.55 11.47 3.90
C PRO A 342 -4.84 10.14 4.24
N ASN A 343 -5.52 9.25 4.95
CA ASN A 343 -5.02 7.90 5.23
C ASN A 343 -4.86 7.06 3.95
N PHE A 344 -5.81 7.09 3.00
CA PHE A 344 -5.67 6.37 1.73
C PHE A 344 -4.63 6.98 0.79
N CYS A 345 -4.44 8.30 0.83
CA CYS A 345 -3.36 8.95 0.10
C CYS A 345 -2.00 8.41 0.56
N CYS A 346 -1.79 8.37 1.87
CA CYS A 346 -0.59 7.82 2.44
C CYS A 346 -0.47 6.29 2.22
N GLU A 347 -1.57 5.55 2.27
CA GLU A 347 -1.58 4.11 1.97
C GLU A 347 -1.15 3.85 0.51
N GLN A 348 -1.61 4.66 -0.44
CA GLN A 348 -1.13 4.62 -1.83
C GLN A 348 0.37 4.93 -1.96
N GLN A 349 0.87 5.91 -1.20
CA GLN A 349 2.29 6.28 -1.19
C GLN A 349 3.17 5.19 -0.56
N THR A 350 2.69 4.46 0.45
CA THR A 350 3.43 3.34 1.07
C THR A 350 3.93 2.36 0.01
N TRP A 351 3.06 1.93 -0.91
CA TRP A 351 3.42 0.94 -1.92
C TRP A 351 4.46 1.46 -2.91
N TRP A 352 4.41 2.76 -3.24
CA TRP A 352 5.45 3.42 -4.03
C TRP A 352 6.78 3.51 -3.28
N ILE A 353 6.76 3.77 -1.98
CA ILE A 353 7.98 3.81 -1.15
C ILE A 353 8.61 2.41 -1.06
N PHE A 354 7.81 1.36 -0.85
CA PHE A 354 8.32 -0.02 -0.87
C PHE A 354 8.91 -0.40 -2.24
N TYR A 355 8.22 -0.05 -3.33
CA TYR A 355 8.76 -0.25 -4.68
C TYR A 355 10.04 0.56 -4.92
N ALA A 356 10.16 1.76 -4.37
CA ALA A 356 11.35 2.60 -4.55
C ALA A 356 12.65 1.94 -4.05
N PHE A 357 12.59 1.02 -3.08
CA PHE A 357 13.76 0.21 -2.67
C PHE A 357 14.30 -0.66 -3.84
N THR A 358 13.41 -1.15 -4.70
CA THR A 358 13.82 -1.81 -5.95
C THR A 358 14.49 -0.82 -6.88
N VAL A 359 13.88 0.35 -7.13
CA VAL A 359 14.43 1.38 -8.03
C VAL A 359 15.83 1.83 -7.61
N ILE A 360 16.03 2.17 -6.32
CA ILE A 360 17.34 2.65 -5.84
C ILE A 360 18.44 1.57 -5.91
N THR A 361 18.07 0.28 -5.93
CA THR A 361 19.02 -0.82 -6.07
C THR A 361 19.70 -0.81 -7.45
N PHE A 362 18.96 -0.42 -8.49
CA PHE A 362 19.44 -0.48 -9.88
C PHE A 362 19.73 0.88 -10.51
N LEU A 363 19.29 1.99 -9.93
CA LEU A 363 19.48 3.33 -10.51
C LEU A 363 20.98 3.67 -10.65
N PRO A 364 21.48 4.17 -11.80
CA PRO A 364 22.90 4.41 -11.97
C PRO A 364 23.39 5.58 -11.08
N PRO A 365 24.68 5.63 -10.68
CA PRO A 365 25.20 6.71 -9.85
C PRO A 365 25.17 8.08 -10.57
N SER A 366 25.27 8.06 -11.91
CA SER A 366 25.22 9.25 -12.76
C SER A 366 23.85 9.95 -12.77
N PHE A 367 22.75 9.26 -12.47
CA PHE A 367 21.42 9.85 -12.52
C PHE A 367 21.25 11.00 -11.51
N LEU A 368 21.80 10.85 -10.30
CA LEU A 368 21.80 11.93 -9.29
C LEU A 368 22.77 13.06 -9.64
N VAL A 369 23.86 12.74 -10.34
CA VAL A 369 24.85 13.72 -10.82
C VAL A 369 24.29 14.53 -11.98
N ASP A 370 23.52 13.94 -12.89
CA ASP A 370 22.90 14.66 -14.01
C ASP A 370 21.70 15.53 -13.57
N LEU A 371 20.98 15.15 -12.50
CA LEU A 371 20.04 16.04 -11.81
C LEU A 371 20.76 17.24 -11.15
N GLY A 372 21.93 17.00 -10.55
CA GLY A 372 22.77 18.04 -9.93
C GLY A 372 23.47 18.96 -10.93
N LYS A 373 23.79 18.49 -12.14
CA LYS A 373 24.33 19.32 -13.23
C LYS A 373 23.34 20.36 -13.78
N ASN A 374 22.03 20.13 -13.58
CA ASN A 374 21.00 21.12 -13.91
C ASN A 374 20.76 22.14 -12.79
N SER A 375 21.48 22.05 -11.68
CA SER A 375 21.49 23.06 -10.63
C SER A 375 22.90 23.60 -10.44
N ASN A 376 23.17 24.80 -10.98
CA ASN A 376 24.40 25.59 -10.79
C ASN A 376 24.61 26.05 -9.33
N LEU A 377 24.35 25.21 -8.33
CA LEU A 377 24.30 25.59 -6.91
C LEU A 377 25.15 24.73 -5.97
N LEU A 378 25.87 23.71 -6.46
CA LEU A 378 26.69 22.84 -5.60
C LEU A 378 28.13 22.62 -6.10
N GLU A 379 28.69 23.56 -6.84
CA GLU A 379 30.14 23.66 -7.02
C GLU A 379 30.77 24.37 -5.82
N LYS A 380 31.05 23.62 -4.75
CA LYS A 380 32.19 23.84 -3.84
C LYS A 380 32.17 22.81 -2.71
N GLY A 381 32.95 21.74 -2.88
CA GLY A 381 33.35 20.86 -1.77
C GLY A 381 33.44 19.38 -2.14
N GLY A 382 34.67 18.85 -2.25
CA GLY A 382 34.99 17.48 -1.84
C GLY A 382 34.63 16.28 -2.74
N MET A 383 34.14 16.43 -3.98
CA MET A 383 33.68 15.29 -4.79
C MET A 383 34.58 14.84 -5.96
N ALA A 384 35.75 15.45 -6.18
CA ALA A 384 36.60 15.11 -7.33
C ALA A 384 37.13 13.66 -7.30
N ALA A 385 37.47 13.13 -6.12
CA ALA A 385 37.95 11.75 -5.97
C ALA A 385 36.84 10.71 -6.22
N VAL A 386 35.61 11.00 -5.76
CA VAL A 386 34.43 10.15 -5.95
C VAL A 386 34.00 10.11 -7.41
N GLN A 387 34.07 11.26 -8.11
CA GLN A 387 33.77 11.34 -9.54
C GLN A 387 34.79 10.58 -10.39
N ASN A 388 36.08 10.62 -10.03
CA ASN A 388 37.12 9.90 -10.75
C ASN A 388 37.03 8.38 -10.52
N ALA A 389 36.71 7.94 -9.30
CA ALA A 389 36.44 6.53 -9.00
C ALA A 389 35.20 6.00 -9.74
N ALA A 390 34.12 6.79 -9.82
CA ALA A 390 32.92 6.44 -10.58
C ALA A 390 33.17 6.34 -12.10
N ARG A 391 34.01 7.23 -12.66
CA ARG A 391 34.43 7.15 -14.07
C ARG A 391 35.30 5.92 -14.35
N ALA A 392 36.19 5.57 -13.44
CA ALA A 392 37.03 4.38 -13.58
C ALA A 392 36.20 3.08 -13.50
N ALA A 393 35.25 3.01 -12.55
CA ALA A 393 34.32 1.88 -12.42
C ALA A 393 33.40 1.73 -13.65
N SER A 394 32.90 2.86 -14.19
CA SER A 394 32.08 2.88 -15.41
C SER A 394 32.87 2.42 -16.65
N LYS A 395 34.16 2.77 -16.76
CA LYS A 395 35.04 2.29 -17.85
C LYS A 395 35.39 0.81 -17.73
N LEU A 396 35.46 0.27 -16.51
CA LEU A 396 35.78 -1.14 -16.29
C LEU A 396 34.58 -2.06 -16.54
N ALA A 397 33.35 -1.59 -16.24
CA ALA A 397 32.11 -2.35 -16.42
C ALA A 397 31.62 -2.45 -17.88
N THR A 398 32.15 -1.65 -18.80
CA THR A 398 31.61 -1.48 -20.16
C THR A 398 32.31 -2.30 -21.26
N LYS A 399 33.15 -3.29 -20.91
CA LYS A 399 33.90 -4.07 -21.91
C LYS A 399 33.11 -5.22 -22.58
N VAL A 400 31.82 -5.40 -22.26
CA VAL A 400 30.86 -6.15 -23.09
C VAL A 400 29.77 -5.16 -23.53
N VAL A 401 29.73 -4.86 -24.82
CA VAL A 401 28.88 -3.80 -25.39
C VAL A 401 27.43 -4.28 -25.46
N TYR A 402 26.66 -4.01 -24.41
CA TYR A 402 25.21 -3.93 -24.50
C TYR A 402 24.80 -2.45 -24.52
N PRO A 403 23.84 -2.03 -25.37
CA PRO A 403 23.29 -0.68 -25.30
C PRO A 403 22.73 -0.44 -23.90
N SER A 404 22.95 0.75 -23.33
CA SER A 404 22.36 1.10 -22.04
C SER A 404 20.84 0.98 -22.13
N PRO A 405 20.18 0.30 -21.17
CA PRO A 405 18.74 0.11 -21.24
C PRO A 405 18.02 1.46 -21.15
N PRO A 406 16.82 1.60 -21.74
CA PRO A 406 16.05 2.83 -21.69
C PRO A 406 15.84 3.32 -20.26
N THR A 407 16.02 4.62 -19.98
CA THR A 407 15.95 5.16 -18.60
C THR A 407 14.64 4.85 -17.87
N TRP A 408 13.53 4.66 -18.58
CA TRP A 408 12.25 4.33 -17.96
C TRP A 408 12.22 2.93 -17.32
N THR A 409 13.07 1.99 -17.74
CA THR A 409 13.05 0.59 -17.27
C THR A 409 13.66 0.41 -15.88
N TYR A 410 14.37 1.43 -15.40
CA TYR A 410 14.76 1.57 -13.99
C TYR A 410 13.55 1.87 -13.09
N PHE A 411 12.53 2.54 -13.64
CA PHE A 411 11.36 3.00 -12.89
C PHE A 411 10.11 2.16 -13.14
N LEU A 412 10.04 1.39 -14.21
CA LEU A 412 8.90 0.54 -14.54
C LEU A 412 9.36 -0.90 -14.84
N ASN A 413 9.08 -1.78 -13.88
CA ASN A 413 9.27 -3.23 -13.97
C ASN A 413 8.15 -3.93 -13.18
N TYR A 414 8.12 -5.27 -13.18
CA TYR A 414 7.01 -6.01 -12.57
C TYR A 414 6.89 -5.85 -11.06
N ALA A 415 7.94 -5.43 -10.33
CA ALA A 415 7.81 -5.12 -8.90
C ALA A 415 6.94 -3.88 -8.63
N ALA A 416 6.67 -3.06 -9.64
CA ALA A 416 5.70 -1.95 -9.53
C ALA A 416 4.24 -2.43 -9.52
N ALA A 417 3.97 -3.70 -9.85
CA ALA A 417 2.61 -4.22 -10.00
C ALA A 417 1.78 -4.05 -8.72
N GLY A 418 2.38 -4.31 -7.55
CA GLY A 418 1.73 -4.08 -6.26
C GLY A 418 1.32 -2.61 -6.08
N ALA A 419 2.24 -1.67 -6.30
CA ALA A 419 1.95 -0.24 -6.18
C ALA A 419 0.84 0.21 -7.14
N LEU A 420 0.93 -0.17 -8.41
CA LEU A 420 -0.07 0.18 -9.43
C LEU A 420 -1.45 -0.39 -9.09
N ALA A 421 -1.51 -1.68 -8.76
CA ALA A 421 -2.77 -2.35 -8.48
C ALA A 421 -3.44 -1.84 -7.20
N MET A 422 -2.64 -1.56 -6.15
CA MET A 422 -3.14 -0.96 -4.92
C MET A 422 -3.72 0.44 -5.16
N ASN A 423 -3.06 1.27 -5.95
CA ASN A 423 -3.57 2.60 -6.31
C ASN A 423 -4.90 2.50 -7.10
N GLY A 424 -4.98 1.57 -8.06
CA GLY A 424 -6.22 1.29 -8.78
C GLY A 424 -7.36 0.84 -7.87
N LEU A 425 -7.08 -0.07 -6.93
CA LEU A 425 -8.06 -0.54 -5.94
C LEU A 425 -8.55 0.60 -5.04
N PHE A 426 -7.64 1.39 -4.47
CA PHE A 426 -8.00 2.52 -3.60
C PHE A 426 -8.83 3.56 -4.35
N TYR A 427 -8.48 3.87 -5.60
CA TYR A 427 -9.25 4.79 -6.43
C TYR A 427 -10.69 4.29 -6.63
N ALA A 428 -10.87 3.05 -7.10
CA ALA A 428 -12.18 2.47 -7.35
C ALA A 428 -13.03 2.35 -6.06
N SER A 429 -12.40 1.89 -4.96
CA SER A 429 -13.04 1.77 -3.65
C SER A 429 -13.50 3.13 -3.10
N THR A 430 -12.70 4.18 -3.31
CA THR A 430 -13.04 5.54 -2.88
C THR A 430 -14.21 6.08 -3.68
N LEU A 431 -14.24 5.92 -5.02
CA LEU A 431 -15.37 6.36 -5.84
C LEU A 431 -16.70 5.76 -5.35
N TYR A 432 -16.70 4.45 -5.05
CA TYR A 432 -17.88 3.79 -4.49
C TYR A 432 -18.26 4.37 -3.11
N SER A 433 -17.30 4.49 -2.20
CA SER A 433 -17.54 4.93 -0.82
C SER A 433 -17.97 6.41 -0.73
N GLU A 434 -17.41 7.25 -1.60
CA GLU A 434 -17.82 8.64 -1.75
C GLU A 434 -19.23 8.75 -2.35
N GLY A 435 -19.58 7.90 -3.32
CA GLY A 435 -20.94 7.84 -3.87
C GLY A 435 -21.98 7.52 -2.79
N VAL A 436 -21.69 6.56 -1.91
CA VAL A 436 -22.54 6.26 -0.75
C VAL A 436 -22.63 7.45 0.21
N SER A 437 -21.52 8.16 0.43
CA SER A 437 -21.47 9.32 1.33
C SER A 437 -22.25 10.52 0.78
N ALA A 438 -22.11 10.80 -0.53
CA ALA A 438 -22.84 11.85 -1.22
C ALA A 438 -24.36 11.60 -1.24
N GLY A 439 -24.78 10.33 -1.34
CA GLY A 439 -26.19 9.96 -1.21
C GLY A 439 -26.77 10.16 0.20
N LYS A 440 -25.92 10.13 1.24
CA LYS A 440 -26.33 10.29 2.65
C LYS A 440 -26.24 11.74 3.15
N TYR A 441 -25.25 12.49 2.68
CA TYR A 441 -24.89 13.80 3.21
C TYR A 441 -24.84 14.84 2.08
N PRO A 442 -25.86 15.72 1.96
CA PRO A 442 -25.92 16.70 0.88
C PRO A 442 -24.66 17.59 0.76
N ALA A 443 -24.11 18.02 1.89
CA ALA A 443 -22.89 18.85 1.94
C ALA A 443 -21.62 18.13 1.44
N TYR A 444 -21.65 16.80 1.30
CA TYR A 444 -20.48 16.04 0.82
C TYR A 444 -20.15 16.37 -0.63
N ALA A 445 -21.14 16.68 -1.47
CA ALA A 445 -20.91 17.10 -2.85
C ALA A 445 -20.11 18.41 -2.93
N SER A 446 -20.38 19.37 -2.03
CA SER A 446 -19.61 20.61 -1.93
C SER A 446 -18.20 20.36 -1.41
N TYR A 447 -18.05 19.45 -0.44
CA TYR A 447 -16.74 19.00 0.02
C TYR A 447 -15.91 18.35 -1.09
N GLN A 448 -16.51 17.51 -1.94
CA GLN A 448 -15.85 16.91 -3.11
C GLN A 448 -15.37 17.94 -4.13
N LYS A 449 -16.13 19.04 -4.30
CA LYS A 449 -15.73 20.14 -5.18
C LYS A 449 -14.54 20.92 -4.59
N ARG A 450 -14.53 21.13 -3.27
CA ARG A 450 -13.58 22.01 -2.59
C ARG A 450 -12.26 21.37 -2.19
N VAL A 451 -12.28 20.12 -1.74
CA VAL A 451 -11.13 19.41 -1.18
C VAL A 451 -10.75 18.29 -2.13
N GLY A 452 -9.46 18.10 -2.41
CA GLY A 452 -8.93 17.04 -3.26
C GLY A 452 -9.14 15.64 -2.67
N MET A 453 -9.30 14.63 -3.53
CA MET A 453 -9.63 13.28 -3.08
C MET A 453 -8.51 12.64 -2.26
N PHE A 454 -7.27 12.71 -2.77
CA PHE A 454 -6.10 12.11 -2.13
C PHE A 454 -5.01 13.15 -1.86
N HIS A 455 -4.56 13.90 -2.88
CA HIS A 455 -3.41 14.79 -2.73
C HIS A 455 -3.81 16.21 -2.28
N PRO A 456 -3.06 16.82 -1.34
CA PRO A 456 -3.34 18.16 -0.85
C PRO A 456 -3.11 19.26 -1.90
N LEU A 457 -2.29 19.00 -2.91
CA LEU A 457 -2.10 19.91 -4.04
C LEU A 457 -3.41 20.15 -4.80
N ASP A 458 -4.26 19.12 -4.95
CA ASP A 458 -5.56 19.27 -5.60
C ASP A 458 -6.46 20.23 -4.80
N THR A 459 -6.41 20.16 -3.47
CA THR A 459 -7.15 21.08 -2.58
C THR A 459 -6.67 22.51 -2.74
N LEU A 460 -5.36 22.72 -2.87
CA LEU A 460 -4.78 24.04 -3.10
C LEU A 460 -5.22 24.61 -4.45
N LEU A 461 -5.13 23.83 -5.52
CA LEU A 461 -5.56 24.24 -6.87
C LEU A 461 -7.06 24.55 -6.91
N ARG A 462 -7.89 23.74 -6.25
CA ARG A 462 -9.33 24.00 -6.09
C ARG A 462 -9.59 25.29 -5.31
N GLY A 463 -8.84 25.53 -4.23
CA GLY A 463 -8.91 26.77 -3.47
C GLY A 463 -8.60 28.01 -4.32
N LEU A 464 -7.56 27.93 -5.16
CA LEU A 464 -7.23 29.00 -6.11
C LEU A 464 -8.35 29.22 -7.12
N TYR A 465 -8.93 28.15 -7.68
CA TYR A 465 -10.08 28.26 -8.59
C TYR A 465 -11.28 28.97 -7.93
N TYR A 466 -11.65 28.57 -6.70
CA TYR A 466 -12.76 29.19 -5.99
C TYR A 466 -12.51 30.65 -5.61
N ARG A 467 -11.24 31.03 -5.43
CA ARG A 467 -10.85 32.41 -5.11
C ARG A 467 -10.81 33.31 -6.35
N LEU A 468 -10.36 32.79 -7.49
CA LEU A 468 -10.00 33.60 -8.66
C LEU A 468 -11.01 33.49 -9.82
N VAL A 469 -11.77 32.40 -9.90
CA VAL A 469 -12.56 32.06 -11.09
C VAL A 469 -14.04 31.81 -10.77
N ALA A 470 -14.36 31.11 -9.68
CA ALA A 470 -15.75 30.80 -9.34
C ALA A 470 -16.55 32.06 -8.98
N SER A 471 -17.86 32.09 -9.30
CA SER A 471 -18.73 33.18 -8.89
C SER A 471 -18.87 33.24 -7.36
N ASP A 472 -19.06 34.45 -6.81
CA ASP A 472 -19.18 34.65 -5.36
C ASP A 472 -20.25 33.76 -4.73
N LYS A 473 -21.43 33.66 -5.36
CA LYS A 473 -22.52 32.78 -4.90
C LYS A 473 -22.11 31.30 -4.84
N THR A 474 -21.36 30.82 -5.84
CA THR A 474 -20.89 29.42 -5.87
C THR A 474 -19.84 29.20 -4.80
N ARG A 475 -18.91 30.14 -4.63
CA ARG A 475 -17.89 30.11 -3.59
C ARG A 475 -18.53 30.09 -2.20
N GLU A 476 -19.43 31.02 -1.90
CA GLU A 476 -20.12 31.10 -0.61
C GLU A 476 -20.88 29.83 -0.27
N THR A 477 -21.58 29.25 -1.24
CA THR A 477 -22.30 27.97 -1.04
C THR A 477 -21.33 26.85 -0.71
N VAL A 478 -20.28 26.67 -1.53
CA VAL A 478 -19.32 25.57 -1.37
C VAL A 478 -18.51 25.73 -0.08
N GLU A 479 -17.98 26.92 0.20
CA GLU A 479 -17.21 27.19 1.42
C GLU A 479 -18.12 27.12 2.66
N GLY A 480 -19.36 27.60 2.57
CA GLY A 480 -20.34 27.56 3.67
C GLY A 480 -20.77 26.13 4.03
N GLU A 481 -21.07 25.29 3.04
CA GLU A 481 -21.40 23.88 3.29
C GLU A 481 -20.17 23.05 3.71
N THR A 482 -18.99 23.41 3.21
CA THR A 482 -17.74 22.68 3.48
C THR A 482 -17.08 23.08 4.79
N TRP A 483 -17.25 24.30 5.28
CA TRP A 483 -16.57 24.78 6.50
C TRP A 483 -17.51 25.35 7.54
N GLY A 484 -18.67 25.87 7.13
CA GLY A 484 -19.62 26.53 8.03
C GLY A 484 -20.31 25.59 9.02
N GLU A 485 -20.74 26.15 10.15
CA GLU A 485 -21.52 25.43 11.14
C GLU A 485 -22.92 25.15 10.59
N LEU A 486 -23.22 23.88 10.31
CA LEU A 486 -24.55 23.47 9.86
C LEU A 486 -25.48 23.43 11.07
N GLY A 487 -26.11 24.57 11.36
CA GLY A 487 -26.99 24.79 12.51
C GLY A 487 -26.55 26.04 13.25
N ASP A 488 -27.07 27.19 12.87
CA ASP A 488 -28.28 27.68 13.52
C ASP A 488 -29.29 28.25 12.50
N ALA A 489 -30.27 27.44 12.09
CA ALA A 489 -31.42 27.96 11.32
C ALA A 489 -32.29 28.90 12.18
N SER A 490 -32.06 28.97 13.50
CA SER A 490 -32.61 29.97 14.42
C SER A 490 -31.83 31.29 14.46
N LYS A 491 -30.71 31.43 13.72
CA LYS A 491 -30.04 32.72 13.48
C LYS A 491 -30.35 33.33 12.10
N LYS A 492 -31.44 32.87 11.47
CA LYS A 492 -32.26 33.74 10.64
C LYS A 492 -33.39 34.31 11.50
N VAL A 493 -33.04 35.14 12.48
CA VAL A 493 -33.99 36.03 13.13
C VAL A 493 -33.53 37.45 12.82
N ASN A 494 -34.29 38.04 11.90
CA ASN A 494 -34.37 39.44 11.47
C ASN A 494 -33.13 40.09 10.84
#